data_AF-A0A1B6MNB9-F1
#
_entry.id   AF-A0A1B6MNB9-F1
#
_cell.length_a   1.000
_cell.length_b   1.000
_cell.length_c   1.000
_cell.angle_alpha   90.00
_cell.angle_beta   90.00
_cell.angle_gamma   90.00
#
_symmetry.space_group_name_H-M   'P 1'
#
loop_
_entity.id
_entity.type
_entity.pdbx_description
1 polymer ?
#
loop_
_entity_poly.entity_id
_entity_poly.type
_entity_poly.pdbx_seq_one_letter_code
_entity_poly.pdbx_strand_id
1 'polypeptide(L)'
;SRFEDSLRHSRSRINAYRALASPSLIALSSKDPILTAFELSWELRRLSFMEHEFKIEYQELRKQCQDFATALLDHTRSSYELEVLLNHDPTGPAFEHGERMHLNRLKLAIKLRQKKFVAHPNVQQLLASIWYEGLPGFRRKNMVLQAVEIVRIGMMFPIFSFMYILAPHSSAGQTLRKPFIKFICHSASYFTFLFLLILASQRIESLLGMWLDDPDSLAKYAEAEPTKRGAPPSLVEMMILGWVSGLIWSEV
;
A
#
# COMPACT_ATOMS: atom_id res chain seq x y z
N SER A 1 16.32 15.02 -44.04
CA SER A 1 16.77 15.12 -42.63
C SER A 1 16.64 13.81 -41.83
N ARG A 2 15.45 13.21 -41.61
CA ARG A 2 15.33 11.88 -40.95
C ARG A 2 15.55 10.69 -41.90
N PHE A 3 15.22 10.88 -43.17
CA PHE A 3 15.30 9.87 -44.23
C PHE A 3 16.70 9.68 -44.81
N GLU A 4 17.61 10.64 -44.59
CA GLU A 4 18.98 10.61 -45.15
C GLU A 4 20.01 10.16 -44.12
N ASP A 5 19.80 10.43 -42.81
CA ASP A 5 20.76 10.05 -41.76
C ASP A 5 20.09 9.75 -40.41
N SER A 6 19.54 8.54 -40.31
CA SER A 6 18.88 8.02 -39.10
C SER A 6 19.85 7.86 -37.91
N LEU A 7 21.13 7.60 -38.18
CA LEU A 7 22.17 7.43 -37.16
C LEU A 7 22.52 8.75 -36.49
N ARG A 8 22.77 9.83 -37.27
CA ARG A 8 23.02 11.16 -36.70
C ARG A 8 21.83 11.66 -35.90
N HIS A 9 20.61 11.43 -36.36
CA HIS A 9 19.40 11.81 -35.62
C HIS A 9 19.33 11.10 -34.25
N SER A 10 19.58 9.80 -34.23
CA SER A 10 19.54 9.01 -32.99
C SER A 10 20.67 9.41 -32.04
N ARG A 11 21.88 9.62 -32.55
CA ARG A 11 23.05 10.06 -31.77
C ARG A 11 22.87 11.48 -31.21
N SER A 12 22.31 12.39 -32.01
CA SER A 12 22.00 13.76 -31.56
C SER A 12 20.98 13.76 -30.43
N ARG A 13 19.90 12.98 -30.57
CA ARG A 13 18.87 12.87 -29.54
C ARG A 13 19.42 12.33 -28.23
N ILE A 14 20.20 11.24 -28.24
CA ILE A 14 20.73 10.72 -26.99
C ILE A 14 21.75 11.66 -26.34
N ASN A 15 22.54 12.37 -27.13
CA ASN A 15 23.44 13.40 -26.62
C ASN A 15 22.67 14.56 -25.96
N ALA A 16 21.52 14.96 -26.53
CA ALA A 16 20.64 15.93 -25.90
C ALA A 16 20.10 15.42 -24.56
N TYR A 17 19.62 14.17 -24.49
CA TYR A 17 19.18 13.56 -23.23
C TYR A 17 20.31 13.43 -22.20
N ARG A 18 21.54 13.14 -22.64
CA ARG A 18 22.72 13.10 -21.76
C ARG A 18 23.01 14.47 -21.15
N ALA A 19 22.85 15.55 -21.92
CA ALA A 19 22.97 16.91 -21.40
C ALA A 19 21.84 17.24 -20.40
N LEU A 20 20.59 16.92 -20.74
CA LEU A 20 19.42 17.16 -19.90
C LEU A 20 19.44 16.38 -18.58
N ALA A 21 19.99 15.15 -18.59
CA ALA A 21 20.12 14.30 -17.41
C ALA A 21 21.26 14.71 -16.47
N SER A 22 22.05 15.72 -16.83
CA SER A 22 23.17 16.21 -16.02
C SER A 22 22.67 16.83 -14.70
N PRO A 23 23.15 16.35 -13.53
CA PRO A 23 22.76 16.88 -12.22
C PRO A 23 22.91 18.41 -12.10
N SER A 24 24.03 18.95 -12.60
CA SER A 24 24.30 20.39 -12.53
C SER A 24 23.31 21.20 -13.35
N LEU A 25 22.93 20.70 -14.53
CA LEU A 25 21.95 21.38 -15.37
C LEU A 25 20.58 21.36 -14.70
N ILE A 26 20.12 20.20 -14.21
CA ILE A 26 18.82 20.09 -13.53
C ILE A 26 18.80 21.01 -12.31
N ALA A 27 19.85 21.00 -11.48
CA ALA A 27 19.93 21.82 -10.28
C ALA A 27 19.88 23.33 -10.54
N LEU A 28 20.47 23.81 -11.64
CA LEU A 28 20.54 25.24 -11.96
C LEU A 28 19.38 25.75 -12.81
N SER A 29 18.77 24.90 -13.64
CA SER A 29 17.74 25.31 -14.59
C SER A 29 16.30 24.99 -14.14
N SER A 30 16.13 24.03 -13.24
CA SER A 30 14.80 23.53 -12.86
C SER A 30 14.30 24.20 -11.59
N LYS A 31 13.03 24.64 -11.60
CA LYS A 31 12.36 25.17 -10.40
C LYS A 31 12.15 24.09 -9.32
N ASP A 32 11.82 22.87 -9.75
CA ASP A 32 11.66 21.69 -8.91
C ASP A 32 12.55 20.55 -9.44
N PRO A 33 13.81 20.46 -8.97
CA PRO A 33 14.78 19.53 -9.52
C PRO A 33 14.41 18.06 -9.28
N ILE A 34 13.66 17.76 -8.21
CA ILE A 34 13.23 16.39 -7.90
C ILE A 34 12.13 15.95 -8.87
N LEU A 35 11.14 16.82 -9.13
CA LEU A 35 10.11 16.53 -10.13
C LEU A 35 10.71 16.30 -11.51
N THR A 36 11.56 17.23 -11.96
CA THR A 36 12.20 17.15 -13.28
C THR A 36 13.03 15.87 -13.41
N ALA A 37 13.79 15.50 -12.38
CA ALA A 37 14.54 14.25 -12.38
C ALA A 37 13.63 13.02 -12.46
N PHE A 38 12.49 13.02 -11.76
CA PHE A 38 11.53 11.91 -11.82
C PHE A 38 10.89 11.76 -13.20
N GLU A 39 10.42 12.86 -13.79
CA GLU A 39 9.80 12.87 -15.12
C GLU A 39 10.79 12.46 -16.21
N LEU A 40 12.00 13.03 -16.18
CA LEU A 40 13.06 12.69 -17.13
C LEU A 40 13.46 11.22 -17.02
N SER A 41 13.59 10.69 -15.81
CA SER A 41 13.90 9.27 -15.62
C SER A 41 12.79 8.34 -16.16
N TRP A 42 11.52 8.78 -16.11
CA TRP A 42 10.39 8.04 -16.67
C TRP A 42 10.38 8.09 -18.19
N GLU A 43 10.67 9.25 -18.77
CA GLU A 43 10.79 9.41 -20.22
C GLU A 43 11.95 8.58 -20.78
N LEU A 44 13.13 8.63 -20.16
CA LEU A 44 14.28 7.81 -20.54
C LEU A 44 13.96 6.31 -20.46
N ARG A 45 13.16 5.90 -19.47
CA ARG A 45 12.67 4.52 -19.40
C ARG A 45 11.81 4.17 -20.60
N ARG A 46 10.85 5.02 -20.97
CA ARG A 46 9.99 4.81 -22.14
C ARG A 46 10.83 4.73 -23.43
N LEU A 47 11.80 5.63 -23.60
CA LEU A 47 12.71 5.64 -24.75
C LEU A 47 13.55 4.36 -24.85
N SER A 48 14.03 3.83 -23.73
CA SER A 48 14.79 2.57 -23.71
C SER A 48 13.99 1.35 -24.20
N PHE A 49 12.66 1.42 -24.21
CA PHE A 49 11.79 0.39 -24.78
C PHE A 49 11.43 0.65 -26.24
N MET A 50 11.51 1.90 -26.71
CA MET A 50 11.24 2.24 -28.10
C MET A 50 12.51 2.08 -28.97
N GLU A 51 13.68 2.39 -28.41
CA GLU A 51 14.99 2.32 -29.07
C GLU A 51 15.86 1.27 -28.41
N HIS A 52 15.85 0.08 -29.00
CA HIS A 52 16.51 -1.09 -28.42
C HIS A 52 18.03 -0.99 -28.57
N GLU A 53 18.51 -0.33 -29.62
CA GLU A 53 19.92 -0.15 -29.96
C GLU A 53 20.68 0.65 -28.89
N PHE A 54 20.04 1.66 -28.31
CA PHE A 54 20.61 2.53 -27.28
C PHE A 54 20.01 2.30 -25.89
N LYS A 55 19.35 1.15 -25.68
CA LYS A 55 18.66 0.81 -24.42
C LYS A 55 19.55 0.95 -23.19
N ILE A 56 20.82 0.52 -23.28
CA ILE A 56 21.77 0.56 -22.17
C ILE A 56 22.06 2.01 -21.78
N GLU A 57 22.38 2.86 -22.76
CA GLU A 57 22.69 4.28 -22.53
C GLU A 57 21.48 5.01 -21.92
N TYR A 58 20.26 4.76 -22.39
CA TYR A 58 19.05 5.34 -21.77
C TYR A 58 18.81 4.86 -20.34
N GLN A 59 19.07 3.59 -20.02
CA GLN A 59 18.94 3.06 -18.66
C GLN A 59 19.99 3.64 -17.72
N GLU A 60 21.20 3.93 -18.21
CA GLU A 60 22.25 4.61 -17.45
C GLU A 60 21.87 6.07 -17.14
N LEU A 61 21.42 6.84 -18.13
CA LEU A 61 20.93 8.20 -17.93
C LEU A 61 19.73 8.23 -16.96
N ARG A 62 18.84 7.25 -17.09
CA ARG A 62 17.73 7.09 -16.15
C ARG A 62 18.27 6.93 -14.74
N LYS A 63 19.21 5.99 -14.52
CA LYS A 63 19.81 5.74 -13.20
C LYS A 63 20.46 7.00 -12.64
N GLN A 64 21.18 7.76 -13.46
CA GLN A 64 21.78 9.04 -13.07
C GLN A 64 20.73 10.04 -12.53
N CYS A 65 19.58 10.15 -13.19
CA CYS A 65 18.49 11.01 -12.70
C CYS A 65 17.92 10.52 -11.35
N GLN A 66 17.76 9.20 -11.17
CA GLN A 66 17.28 8.63 -9.90
C GLN A 66 18.28 8.84 -8.76
N ASP A 67 19.57 8.71 -9.07
CA ASP A 67 20.67 8.89 -8.11
C ASP A 67 20.78 10.36 -7.71
N PHE A 68 20.62 11.29 -8.65
CA PHE A 68 20.56 12.73 -8.36
C PHE A 68 19.41 13.09 -7.40
N ALA A 69 18.18 12.62 -7.68
CA ALA A 69 17.04 12.89 -6.81
C ALA A 69 17.22 12.28 -5.40
N THR A 70 17.88 11.12 -5.31
CA THR A 70 18.20 10.48 -4.03
C THR A 70 19.27 11.26 -3.27
N ALA A 71 20.31 11.75 -3.95
CA ALA A 71 21.35 12.58 -3.34
C ALA A 71 20.82 13.92 -2.82
N LEU A 72 19.84 14.52 -3.49
CA LEU A 72 19.16 15.72 -2.96
C LEU A 72 18.40 15.43 -1.66
N LEU A 73 17.78 14.25 -1.57
CA LEU A 73 17.08 13.79 -0.37
C LEU A 73 18.05 13.48 0.79
N ASP A 74 19.26 12.97 0.51
CA ASP A 74 20.31 12.74 1.51
C ASP A 74 20.70 14.04 2.26
N HIS A 75 20.51 15.20 1.63
CA HIS A 75 20.86 16.50 2.22
C HIS A 75 19.81 17.06 3.19
N THR A 76 18.65 16.41 3.37
CA THR A 76 17.66 16.83 4.38
C THR A 76 18.22 16.63 5.79
N ARG A 77 18.21 17.69 6.61
CA ARG A 77 18.79 17.65 7.98
C ARG A 77 17.75 17.52 9.08
N SER A 78 16.51 17.93 8.81
CA SER A 78 15.42 17.89 9.78
C SER A 78 14.26 17.02 9.30
N SER A 79 13.50 16.46 10.24
CA SER A 79 12.26 15.76 9.92
C SER A 79 11.28 16.70 9.21
N TYR A 80 11.23 17.97 9.61
CA TYR A 80 10.38 18.97 8.98
C TYR A 80 10.72 19.19 7.49
N GLU A 81 12.00 19.37 7.13
CA GLU A 81 12.42 19.48 5.72
C GLU A 81 11.99 18.26 4.90
N LEU A 82 12.15 17.06 5.48
CA LEU A 82 11.73 15.82 4.85
C LEU A 82 10.21 15.77 4.65
N GLU A 83 9.43 16.19 5.65
CA GLU A 83 7.97 16.25 5.55
C GLU A 83 7.52 17.23 4.46
N VAL A 84 8.11 18.43 4.42
CA VAL A 84 7.83 19.43 3.38
C VAL A 84 8.14 18.87 2.00
N LEU A 85 9.32 18.26 1.82
CA LEU A 85 9.74 17.66 0.55
C LEU A 85 8.78 16.56 0.09
N LEU A 86 8.37 15.66 1.00
CA LEU A 86 7.51 14.53 0.68
C LEU A 86 6.03 14.90 0.49
N ASN A 87 5.58 16.01 1.08
CA ASN A 87 4.21 16.52 0.93
C ASN A 87 4.06 17.60 -0.14
N HIS A 88 5.16 18.10 -0.71
CA HIS A 88 5.15 19.21 -1.66
C HIS A 88 4.17 18.99 -2.83
N ASP A 89 3.25 19.94 -3.01
CA ASP A 89 2.33 20.05 -4.13
C ASP A 89 2.68 21.32 -4.93
N PRO A 90 2.95 21.23 -6.26
CA PRO A 90 3.23 22.42 -7.08
C PRO A 90 2.06 23.40 -7.20
N THR A 91 0.83 22.94 -6.97
CA THR A 91 -0.42 23.71 -7.17
C THR A 91 -1.17 24.02 -5.88
N GLY A 92 -0.79 23.35 -4.78
CA GLY A 92 -1.42 23.51 -3.48
C GLY A 92 -0.73 24.55 -2.59
N PRO A 93 -1.32 24.85 -1.42
CA PRO A 93 -0.64 25.61 -0.38
C PRO A 93 0.62 24.86 0.11
N ALA A 94 1.57 25.60 0.66
CA ALA A 94 2.74 25.00 1.30
C ALA A 94 2.30 24.14 2.50
N PHE A 95 2.93 22.99 2.67
CA PHE A 95 2.63 22.09 3.79
C PHE A 95 3.04 22.73 5.12
N GLU A 96 2.11 22.77 6.08
CA GLU A 96 2.38 23.20 7.45
C GLU A 96 2.49 22.00 8.40
N HIS A 97 3.44 22.05 9.35
CA HIS A 97 3.64 20.97 10.30
C HIS A 97 2.40 20.80 11.20
N GLY A 98 1.87 19.57 11.26
CA GLY A 98 0.63 19.25 11.98
C GLY A 98 -0.58 19.04 11.08
N GLU A 99 -0.49 19.40 9.79
CA GLU A 99 -1.49 19.01 8.80
C GLU A 99 -1.41 17.53 8.45
N ARG A 100 -2.50 16.98 7.89
CA ARG A 100 -2.52 15.61 7.42
C ARG A 100 -1.50 15.43 6.30
N MET A 101 -0.58 14.49 6.49
CA MET A 101 0.46 14.18 5.51
C MET A 101 -0.15 13.41 4.32
N HIS A 102 -0.40 14.11 3.22
CA HIS A 102 -0.93 13.50 1.99
C HIS A 102 0.15 12.72 1.21
N LEU A 103 1.43 13.00 1.48
CA LEU A 103 2.61 12.35 0.89
C LEU A 103 2.59 12.36 -0.65
N ASN A 104 2.16 13.49 -1.23
CA ASN A 104 1.93 13.63 -2.67
C ASN A 104 3.20 13.35 -3.50
N ARG A 105 4.35 13.90 -3.08
CA ARG A 105 5.64 13.64 -3.74
C ARG A 105 6.04 12.17 -3.67
N LEU A 106 5.82 11.54 -2.51
CA LEU A 106 6.13 10.11 -2.34
C LEU A 106 5.24 9.22 -3.22
N LYS A 107 3.94 9.52 -3.31
CA LYS A 107 3.01 8.82 -4.22
C LYS A 107 3.46 8.97 -5.67
N LEU A 108 3.89 10.16 -6.07
CA LEU A 108 4.45 10.39 -7.40
C LEU A 108 5.74 9.59 -7.63
N ALA A 109 6.64 9.54 -6.63
CA ALA A 109 7.87 8.73 -6.69
C ALA A 109 7.56 7.24 -6.93
N ILE A 110 6.53 6.71 -6.26
CA ILE A 110 6.06 5.33 -6.46
C ILE A 110 5.51 5.15 -7.88
N LYS A 111 4.63 6.07 -8.35
CA LYS A 111 4.05 6.05 -9.71
C LYS A 111 5.14 6.04 -10.79
N LEU A 112 6.18 6.86 -10.63
CA LEU A 112 7.31 6.97 -11.55
C LEU A 112 8.42 5.93 -11.29
N ARG A 113 8.19 4.97 -10.39
CA ARG A 113 9.08 3.85 -10.04
C ARG A 113 10.49 4.27 -9.56
N GLN A 114 10.54 5.27 -8.69
CA GLN A 114 11.76 5.78 -8.04
C GLN A 114 12.13 4.93 -6.81
N LYS A 115 12.58 3.69 -7.05
CA LYS A 115 12.79 2.71 -5.98
C LYS A 115 13.82 3.16 -4.93
N LYS A 116 14.96 3.72 -5.34
CA LYS A 116 16.02 4.18 -4.42
C LYS A 116 15.56 5.31 -3.52
N PHE A 117 14.88 6.29 -4.10
CA PHE A 117 14.29 7.42 -3.38
C PHE A 117 13.27 6.94 -2.33
N VAL A 118 12.37 6.02 -2.69
CA VAL A 118 11.37 5.49 -1.75
C VAL A 118 12.02 4.65 -0.66
N ALA A 119 13.02 3.83 -0.99
CA ALA A 119 13.74 2.97 -0.05
C ALA A 119 14.77 3.71 0.83
N HIS A 120 14.88 5.03 0.67
CA HIS A 120 15.84 5.85 1.40
C HIS A 120 15.61 5.78 2.93
N PRO A 121 16.67 5.65 3.77
CA PRO A 121 16.53 5.50 5.22
C PRO A 121 15.66 6.57 5.89
N ASN A 122 15.85 7.85 5.53
CA ASN A 122 15.06 8.94 6.11
C ASN A 122 13.55 8.81 5.77
N VAL A 123 13.23 8.42 4.53
CA VAL A 123 11.85 8.22 4.07
C VAL A 123 11.22 7.03 4.78
N GLN A 124 11.95 5.92 4.88
CA GLN A 124 11.50 4.72 5.57
C GLN A 124 11.30 4.94 7.06
N GLN A 125 12.15 5.75 7.70
CA GLN A 125 11.99 6.13 9.10
C GLN A 125 10.72 6.93 9.34
N LEU A 126 10.42 7.91 8.48
CA LEU A 126 9.19 8.71 8.53
C LEU A 126 7.95 7.86 8.26
N LEU A 127 7.99 7.00 7.24
CA LEU A 127 6.90 6.08 6.96
C LEU A 127 6.65 5.12 8.12
N ALA A 128 7.70 4.64 8.79
CA ALA A 128 7.57 3.79 9.95
C ALA A 128 6.96 4.54 11.16
N SER A 129 7.25 5.83 11.36
CA SER A 129 6.59 6.59 12.43
C SER A 129 5.10 6.79 12.16
N ILE A 130 4.71 7.04 10.90
CA ILE A 130 3.29 7.13 10.50
C ILE A 130 2.62 5.75 10.62
N TRP A 131 3.30 4.68 10.20
CA TRP A 131 2.75 3.33 10.20
C TRP A 131 2.43 2.83 11.61
N TYR A 132 3.37 2.98 12.55
CA TYR A 132 3.24 2.53 13.94
C TYR A 132 2.67 3.61 14.87
N GLU A 133 2.06 4.65 14.33
CA GLU A 133 1.43 5.71 15.11
C GLU A 133 0.40 5.10 16.09
N GLY A 134 0.51 5.46 17.37
CA GLY A 134 -0.41 4.99 18.41
C GLY A 134 -0.08 3.65 19.06
N LEU A 135 1.05 3.01 18.71
CA LEU A 135 1.60 1.86 19.44
C LEU A 135 3.02 2.18 19.93
N PRO A 136 3.16 2.98 21.00
CA PRO A 136 4.47 3.40 21.50
C PRO A 136 5.30 2.17 21.87
N GLY A 137 6.53 2.13 21.35
CA GLY A 137 7.48 1.06 21.65
C GLY A 137 7.21 -0.30 20.98
N PHE A 138 6.17 -0.46 20.15
CA PHE A 138 5.88 -1.73 19.47
C PHE A 138 7.10 -2.28 18.71
N ARG A 139 7.80 -1.41 17.96
CA ARG A 139 9.02 -1.76 17.22
C ARG A 139 10.18 -2.25 18.09
N ARG A 140 10.20 -1.91 19.38
CA ARG A 140 11.26 -2.30 20.33
C ARG A 140 10.92 -3.57 21.11
N LYS A 141 9.69 -4.08 20.99
CA LYS A 141 9.26 -5.30 21.69
C LYS A 141 9.88 -6.54 21.05
N ASN A 142 10.02 -7.60 21.86
CA ASN A 142 10.41 -8.91 21.36
C ASN A 142 9.34 -9.46 20.39
N MET A 143 9.76 -10.30 19.45
CA MET A 143 8.90 -10.87 18.40
C MET A 143 7.68 -11.60 18.99
N VAL A 144 7.84 -12.33 20.10
CA VAL A 144 6.73 -13.00 20.79
C VAL A 144 5.71 -11.99 21.33
N LEU A 145 6.17 -10.90 21.96
CA LEU A 145 5.29 -9.86 22.48
C LEU A 145 4.57 -9.11 21.36
N GLN A 146 5.26 -8.87 20.24
CA GLN A 146 4.64 -8.30 19.03
C GLN A 146 3.54 -9.21 18.50
N ALA A 147 3.81 -10.52 18.40
CA ALA A 147 2.83 -11.50 17.95
C ALA A 147 1.59 -11.55 18.86
N VAL A 148 1.79 -11.58 20.18
CA VAL A 148 0.67 -11.54 21.15
C VAL A 148 -0.16 -10.28 20.99
N GLU A 149 0.46 -9.11 20.78
CA GLU A 149 -0.28 -7.86 20.55
C GLU A 149 -1.05 -7.86 19.22
N ILE A 150 -0.44 -8.37 18.14
CA ILE A 150 -1.11 -8.51 16.84
C ILE A 150 -2.33 -9.43 16.98
N VAL A 151 -2.17 -10.59 17.63
CA VAL A 151 -3.27 -11.54 17.87
C VAL A 151 -4.37 -10.90 18.73
N ARG A 152 -4.00 -10.18 19.79
CA ARG A 152 -4.95 -9.46 20.65
C ARG A 152 -5.76 -8.42 19.86
N ILE A 153 -5.09 -7.59 19.05
CA ILE A 153 -5.76 -6.58 18.21
C ILE A 153 -6.65 -7.27 17.15
N GLY A 154 -6.13 -8.34 16.55
CA GLY A 154 -6.83 -9.19 15.59
C GLY A 154 -8.13 -9.73 16.17
N MET A 155 -8.12 -10.38 17.34
CA MET A 155 -9.34 -10.90 17.98
C MET A 155 -10.35 -9.79 18.33
N MET A 156 -9.89 -8.57 18.60
CA MET A 156 -10.73 -7.41 18.91
C MET A 156 -11.27 -6.69 17.65
N PHE A 157 -10.96 -7.16 16.44
CA PHE A 157 -11.41 -6.50 15.20
C PHE A 157 -12.93 -6.26 15.11
N PRO A 158 -13.85 -7.16 15.52
CA PRO A 158 -15.28 -6.90 15.35
C PRO A 158 -15.74 -5.75 16.26
N ILE A 159 -15.16 -5.64 17.46
CA ILE A 159 -15.43 -4.54 18.39
C ILE A 159 -14.91 -3.23 17.82
N PHE A 160 -13.69 -3.20 17.27
CA PHE A 160 -13.15 -1.99 16.64
C PHE A 160 -14.00 -1.53 15.45
N SER A 161 -14.40 -2.45 14.57
CA SER A 161 -15.24 -2.15 13.42
C SER A 161 -16.62 -1.62 13.84
N PHE A 162 -17.26 -2.26 14.82
CA PHE A 162 -18.56 -1.83 15.32
C PHE A 162 -18.50 -0.45 15.99
N MET A 163 -17.51 -0.21 16.83
CA MET A 163 -17.30 1.09 17.48
C MET A 163 -16.97 2.20 16.47
N TYR A 164 -16.29 1.87 15.37
CA TYR A 164 -16.04 2.83 14.30
C TYR A 164 -17.32 3.27 13.57
N ILE A 165 -18.29 2.35 13.39
CA ILE A 165 -19.58 2.65 12.75
C ILE A 165 -20.48 3.45 13.69
N LEU A 166 -20.58 3.06 14.97
CA LEU A 166 -21.50 3.72 15.92
C LEU A 166 -20.95 5.01 16.52
N ALA A 167 -19.66 5.03 16.89
CA ALA A 167 -19.05 6.11 17.64
C ALA A 167 -17.65 6.45 17.07
N PRO A 168 -17.57 7.05 15.88
CA PRO A 168 -16.32 7.27 15.15
C PRO A 168 -15.34 8.20 15.86
N HIS A 169 -15.82 9.04 16.79
CA HIS A 169 -14.99 9.95 17.60
C HIS A 169 -14.50 9.33 18.91
N SER A 170 -14.93 8.11 19.26
CA SER A 170 -14.44 7.39 20.43
C SER A 170 -12.96 7.01 20.29
N SER A 171 -12.26 6.78 21.41
CA SER A 171 -10.86 6.33 21.40
C SER A 171 -10.66 5.04 20.58
N ALA A 172 -11.60 4.10 20.67
CA ALA A 172 -11.59 2.86 19.88
C ALA A 172 -11.78 3.13 18.37
N GLY A 173 -12.74 3.99 18.01
CA GLY A 173 -12.98 4.38 16.62
C GLY A 173 -11.79 5.13 16.00
N GLN A 174 -11.15 6.02 16.77
CA GLN A 174 -9.92 6.69 16.33
C GLN A 174 -8.73 5.73 16.21
N THR A 175 -8.67 4.69 17.05
CA THR A 175 -7.61 3.67 16.98
C THR A 175 -7.67 2.87 15.68
N LEU A 176 -8.86 2.54 15.17
CA LEU A 176 -9.01 1.84 13.87
C LEU A 176 -8.56 2.70 12.66
N ARG A 177 -8.52 4.04 12.80
CA ARG A 177 -8.05 4.93 11.73
C ARG A 177 -6.54 4.81 11.49
N LYS A 178 -5.78 4.36 12.48
CA LYS A 178 -4.33 4.17 12.39
C LYS A 178 -3.99 3.07 11.38
N PRO A 179 -2.99 3.28 10.50
CA PRO A 179 -2.76 2.42 9.35
C PRO A 179 -2.41 0.97 9.73
N PHE A 180 -1.55 0.76 10.72
CA PHE A 180 -1.19 -0.59 11.15
C PHE A 180 -2.36 -1.35 11.81
N ILE A 181 -3.19 -0.67 12.60
CA ILE A 181 -4.39 -1.29 13.20
C ILE A 181 -5.39 -1.68 12.10
N LYS A 182 -5.63 -0.78 11.14
CA LYS A 182 -6.48 -1.06 9.98
C LYS A 182 -5.99 -2.29 9.20
N PHE A 183 -4.68 -2.39 8.98
CA PHE A 183 -4.07 -3.55 8.32
C PHE A 183 -4.31 -4.86 9.09
N ILE A 184 -4.12 -4.87 10.41
CA ILE A 184 -4.38 -6.04 11.26
C ILE A 184 -5.87 -6.42 11.20
N CYS A 185 -6.78 -5.46 11.33
CA CYS A 185 -8.22 -5.74 11.30
C CYS A 185 -8.69 -6.27 9.95
N HIS A 186 -8.18 -5.73 8.84
CA HIS A 186 -8.49 -6.23 7.50
C HIS A 186 -7.95 -7.66 7.31
N SER A 187 -6.70 -7.91 7.73
CA SER A 187 -6.10 -9.24 7.69
C SER A 187 -6.86 -10.24 8.55
N ALA A 188 -7.24 -9.86 9.78
CA ALA A 188 -8.02 -10.69 10.69
C ALA A 188 -9.40 -11.02 10.11
N SER A 189 -10.10 -10.05 9.50
CA SER A 189 -11.37 -10.31 8.81
C SER A 189 -11.19 -11.30 7.65
N TYR A 190 -10.12 -11.17 6.86
CA TYR A 190 -9.81 -12.13 5.80
C TYR A 190 -9.52 -13.54 6.36
N PHE A 191 -8.77 -13.64 7.47
CA PHE A 191 -8.56 -14.92 8.15
C PHE A 191 -9.86 -15.53 8.68
N THR A 192 -10.78 -14.71 9.22
CA THR A 192 -12.11 -15.23 9.63
C THR A 192 -12.92 -15.75 8.45
N PHE A 193 -12.81 -15.12 7.29
CA PHE A 193 -13.45 -15.62 6.08
C PHE A 193 -12.88 -16.97 5.64
N LEU A 194 -11.55 -17.12 5.61
CA LEU A 194 -10.92 -18.42 5.33
C LEU A 194 -11.33 -19.49 6.35
N PHE A 195 -11.43 -19.11 7.62
CA PHE A 195 -11.91 -19.99 8.67
C PHE A 195 -13.37 -20.43 8.42
N LEU A 196 -14.27 -19.52 8.06
CA LEU A 196 -15.65 -19.85 7.70
C LEU A 196 -15.72 -20.81 6.50
N LEU A 197 -14.87 -20.64 5.48
CA LEU A 197 -14.79 -21.58 4.36
C LEU A 197 -14.35 -22.98 4.79
N ILE A 198 -13.39 -23.08 5.73
CA ILE A 198 -12.97 -24.37 6.30
C ILE A 198 -14.12 -25.00 7.09
N LEU A 199 -14.85 -24.21 7.91
CA LEU A 199 -16.02 -24.68 8.66
C LEU A 199 -17.12 -25.21 7.74
N ALA A 200 -17.40 -24.49 6.64
CA ALA A 200 -18.38 -24.90 5.62
C ALA A 200 -17.95 -26.21 4.95
N SER A 201 -16.67 -26.34 4.59
CA SER A 201 -16.09 -27.55 3.99
C SER A 201 -16.18 -28.76 4.94
N GLN A 202 -15.93 -28.55 6.23
CA GLN A 202 -15.98 -29.60 7.25
C GLN A 202 -17.41 -29.92 7.75
N ARG A 203 -18.44 -29.21 7.26
CA ARG A 203 -19.85 -29.34 7.70
C ARG A 203 -20.00 -29.33 9.22
N ILE A 204 -19.28 -28.42 9.88
CA ILE A 204 -19.23 -28.35 11.35
C ILE A 204 -20.59 -28.05 11.98
N GLU A 205 -21.58 -27.56 11.24
CA GLU A 205 -22.95 -27.43 11.73
C GLU A 205 -23.52 -28.75 12.31
N SER A 206 -23.14 -29.91 11.73
CA SER A 206 -23.51 -31.23 12.26
C SER A 206 -22.77 -31.58 13.56
N LEU A 207 -21.52 -31.13 13.70
CA LEU A 207 -20.73 -31.27 14.93
C LEU A 207 -21.22 -30.30 16.01
N LEU A 208 -21.52 -29.04 15.69
CA LEU A 208 -21.91 -28.02 16.66
C LEU A 208 -23.26 -28.36 17.32
N GLY A 209 -24.22 -28.91 16.55
CA GLY A 209 -25.48 -29.45 17.09
C GLY A 209 -25.27 -30.64 18.03
N MET A 210 -24.22 -31.43 17.81
CA MET A 210 -23.81 -32.52 18.70
C MET A 210 -23.11 -32.00 19.98
N TRP A 211 -22.33 -30.92 19.90
CA TRP A 211 -21.65 -30.31 21.06
C TRP A 211 -22.57 -29.48 21.96
N LEU A 212 -23.63 -28.88 21.41
CA LEU A 212 -24.59 -28.07 22.16
C LEU A 212 -25.73 -28.89 22.78
N ASP A 213 -25.73 -30.22 22.61
CA ASP A 213 -26.72 -31.18 23.14
C ASP A 213 -28.17 -30.74 22.91
N ASP A 214 -28.44 -30.13 21.75
CA ASP A 214 -29.76 -29.63 21.36
C ASP A 214 -30.47 -30.70 20.50
N PRO A 215 -31.40 -31.49 21.07
CA PRO A 215 -32.01 -32.65 20.41
C PRO A 215 -32.84 -32.27 19.17
N ASP A 216 -33.38 -31.05 19.10
CA ASP A 216 -34.15 -30.55 17.95
C ASP A 216 -33.25 -30.20 16.76
N SER A 217 -32.01 -29.78 17.03
CA SER A 217 -31.03 -29.49 15.97
C SER A 217 -30.55 -30.78 15.31
N LEU A 218 -30.32 -31.83 16.10
CA LEU A 218 -29.82 -33.12 15.64
C LEU A 218 -30.86 -33.87 14.78
N ALA A 219 -32.14 -33.76 15.14
CA ALA A 219 -33.26 -34.29 14.35
C ALA A 219 -33.41 -33.55 12.99
N LYS A 220 -33.30 -32.21 12.97
CA LYS A 220 -33.36 -31.42 11.73
C LYS A 220 -32.18 -31.67 10.79
N TYR A 221 -30.97 -31.85 11.29
CA TYR A 221 -29.81 -32.20 10.46
C TYR A 221 -29.84 -33.65 9.97
N ALA A 222 -30.41 -34.57 10.74
CA ALA A 222 -30.61 -35.96 10.32
C ALA A 222 -31.68 -36.09 9.22
N GLU A 223 -32.73 -35.27 9.24
CA GLU A 223 -33.73 -35.23 8.15
C GLU A 223 -33.27 -34.42 6.92
N ALA A 224 -32.45 -33.39 7.13
CA ALA A 224 -31.89 -32.57 6.05
C ALA A 224 -30.68 -33.26 5.43
N GLU A 225 -30.90 -34.27 4.58
CA GLU A 225 -29.86 -34.78 3.69
C GLU A 225 -29.29 -33.62 2.83
N PRO A 226 -28.05 -33.17 3.06
CA PRO A 226 -27.48 -31.95 2.47
C PRO A 226 -27.12 -32.09 0.98
N THR A 227 -27.49 -33.21 0.35
CA THR A 227 -27.32 -33.50 -1.07
C THR A 227 -28.59 -33.24 -1.89
N LYS A 228 -29.70 -32.85 -1.26
CA LYS A 228 -30.89 -32.41 -1.98
C LYS A 228 -30.62 -31.10 -2.71
N ARG A 229 -30.69 -31.17 -4.05
CA ARG A 229 -30.61 -30.02 -4.95
C ARG A 229 -31.68 -28.99 -4.55
N GLY A 230 -31.26 -27.79 -4.16
CA GLY A 230 -32.16 -26.71 -3.74
C GLY A 230 -32.40 -26.57 -2.23
N ALA A 231 -31.55 -27.15 -1.38
CA ALA A 231 -31.59 -26.86 0.07
C ALA A 231 -31.33 -25.36 0.36
N PRO A 232 -31.97 -24.78 1.39
CA PRO A 232 -31.71 -23.40 1.81
C PRO A 232 -30.28 -23.24 2.32
N PRO A 233 -29.67 -22.04 2.18
CA PRO A 233 -28.30 -21.82 2.59
C PRO A 233 -28.13 -21.99 4.10
N SER A 234 -27.01 -22.59 4.47
CA SER A 234 -26.58 -22.77 5.87
C SER A 234 -26.27 -21.43 6.55
N LEU A 235 -26.22 -21.38 7.88
CA LEU A 235 -25.84 -20.14 8.60
C LEU A 235 -24.42 -19.70 8.20
N VAL A 236 -23.49 -20.66 8.11
CA VAL A 236 -22.12 -20.40 7.65
C VAL A 236 -22.10 -19.90 6.21
N GLU A 237 -22.90 -20.49 5.32
CA GLU A 237 -23.04 -20.04 3.93
C GLU A 237 -23.62 -18.61 3.84
N MET A 238 -24.60 -18.27 4.68
CA MET A 238 -25.13 -16.90 4.77
C MET A 238 -24.08 -15.89 5.23
N MET A 239 -23.23 -16.24 6.20
CA MET A 239 -22.12 -15.38 6.62
C MET A 239 -21.08 -15.21 5.49
N ILE A 240 -20.78 -16.28 4.75
CA ILE A 240 -19.89 -16.25 3.57
C ILE A 240 -20.47 -15.32 2.50
N LEU A 241 -21.77 -15.44 2.18
CA LEU A 241 -22.44 -14.60 1.19
C LEU A 241 -22.40 -13.11 1.58
N GLY A 242 -22.62 -12.80 2.86
CA GLY A 242 -22.48 -11.42 3.36
C GLY A 242 -21.06 -10.87 3.16
N TRP A 243 -20.04 -11.68 3.44
CA TRP A 243 -18.65 -11.29 3.26
C TRP A 243 -18.27 -11.12 1.77
N VAL A 244 -18.69 -12.04 0.89
CA VAL A 244 -18.49 -11.93 -0.57
C VAL A 244 -19.17 -10.70 -1.14
N SER A 245 -20.39 -10.38 -0.69
CA SER A 245 -21.09 -9.15 -1.09
C SER A 245 -20.29 -7.91 -0.71
N GLY A 246 -19.67 -7.90 0.47
CA GLY A 246 -18.76 -6.84 0.91
C GLY A 246 -17.50 -6.72 0.05
N LEU A 247 -16.91 -7.85 -0.38
CA LEU A 247 -15.78 -7.82 -1.32
C LEU A 247 -16.17 -7.24 -2.67
N ILE A 248 -17.30 -7.69 -3.24
CA ILE A 248 -17.77 -7.18 -4.54
C ILE A 248 -17.98 -5.66 -4.44
N TRP A 249 -18.60 -5.19 -3.36
CA TRP A 249 -18.78 -3.75 -3.12
C TRP A 249 -17.46 -2.98 -3.00
N SER A 250 -16.39 -3.61 -2.51
CA SER A 250 -15.09 -2.95 -2.36
C SER A 250 -14.28 -2.83 -3.66
N GLU A 251 -14.55 -3.69 -4.64
CA GLU A 251 -13.83 -3.73 -5.92
C GLU A 251 -14.54 -2.94 -7.03
N VAL A 252 -15.86 -2.72 -6.88
CA VAL A 252 -16.68 -1.86 -7.75
C VAL A 252 -16.38 -0.38 -7.47
#